data_AF-A0A6L3SQ83-F1
#
_entry.id   AF-A0A6L3SQ83-F1
#
_cell.length_a   1.000
_cell.length_b   1.000
_cell.length_c   1.000
_cell.angle_alpha   90.00
_cell.angle_beta   90.00
_cell.angle_gamma   90.00
#
_symmetry.space_group_name_H-M   'P 1'
#
loop_
_entity.id
_entity.type
_entity.pdbx_description
1 polymer ?
#
loop_
_entity_poly.entity_id
_entity_poly.type
_entity_poly.pdbx_seq_one_letter_code
_entity_poly.pdbx_strand_id
1 'polypeptide(L)'
;MQTLAILGAGAWGVYTFIYEARIKPSLEPPAVSVATNLVKAGERDNYIAIRSTVTRKNVGQAGVRVLGLAYNVIGIRAQFRDEPSETTAVPSDLGDTNSVAAARNYTLTEPGTVLLRQGVLFAGATESEAEASELNPGEAVSRDLIVYADRTRYDFVRFEVSLAYEKVDNLPVKLRLETGRDGTLALRARADCRSEPRSCTRLKTTDFGTEFSLWN
;
A
#
# COMPACT_ATOMS: atom_id res chain seq x y z
N MET A 1 -56.21 11.07 14.67
CA MET A 1 -55.11 10.34 15.36
C MET A 1 -54.30 9.45 14.41
N GLN A 2 -54.90 8.67 13.51
CA GLN A 2 -54.16 7.71 12.65
C GLN A 2 -53.23 8.36 11.60
N THR A 3 -53.63 9.47 10.96
CA THR A 3 -52.81 10.14 9.92
C THR A 3 -51.51 10.77 10.47
N LEU A 4 -51.55 11.31 11.69
CA LEU A 4 -50.38 11.85 12.39
C LEU A 4 -49.36 10.76 12.73
N ALA A 5 -49.83 9.57 13.11
CA ALA A 5 -48.96 8.42 13.41
C ALA A 5 -48.25 7.91 12.15
N ILE A 6 -48.92 7.86 11.01
CA ILE A 6 -48.33 7.42 9.73
C ILE A 6 -47.29 8.43 9.23
N LEU A 7 -47.58 9.72 9.29
CA LEU A 7 -46.62 10.76 8.93
C LEU A 7 -45.41 10.77 9.88
N GLY A 8 -45.63 10.58 11.18
CA GLY A 8 -44.55 10.45 12.17
C GLY A 8 -43.66 9.24 11.91
N ALA A 9 -44.24 8.07 11.62
CA ALA A 9 -43.50 6.85 11.28
C ALA A 9 -42.72 6.98 9.96
N GLY A 10 -43.31 7.62 8.95
CA GLY A 10 -42.64 7.91 7.68
C GLY A 10 -41.45 8.85 7.83
N ALA A 11 -41.63 9.95 8.57
CA ALA A 11 -40.55 10.90 8.86
C ALA A 11 -39.43 10.27 9.68
N TRP A 12 -39.78 9.45 10.69
CA TRP A 12 -38.82 8.69 11.48
C TRP A 12 -38.04 7.69 10.62
N GLY A 13 -38.71 6.91 9.77
CA GLY A 13 -38.06 5.96 8.87
C GLY A 13 -37.09 6.63 7.89
N VAL A 14 -37.48 7.77 7.30
CA VAL A 14 -36.60 8.56 6.42
C VAL A 14 -35.39 9.11 7.20
N TYR A 15 -35.61 9.65 8.40
CA TYR A 15 -34.53 10.13 9.26
C TYR A 15 -33.54 9.01 9.60
N THR A 16 -34.02 7.86 10.07
CA THR A 16 -33.18 6.72 10.42
C THR A 16 -32.43 6.19 9.21
N PHE A 17 -33.07 6.11 8.04
CA PHE A 17 -32.41 5.70 6.81
C PHE A 17 -31.29 6.68 6.41
N ILE A 18 -31.55 7.99 6.40
CA ILE A 18 -30.52 9.00 6.09
C ILE A 18 -29.38 8.96 7.11
N TYR A 19 -29.72 8.81 8.39
CA TYR A 19 -28.74 8.76 9.46
C TYR A 19 -27.81 7.55 9.34
N GLU A 20 -28.38 6.34 9.22
CA GLU A 20 -27.61 5.09 9.14
C GLU A 20 -26.92 4.91 7.78
N ALA A 21 -27.56 5.30 6.67
CA ALA A 21 -26.99 5.08 5.33
C ALA A 21 -26.01 6.16 4.88
N ARG A 22 -26.08 7.38 5.45
CA ARG A 22 -25.29 8.52 4.96
C ARG A 22 -24.52 9.24 6.06
N ILE A 23 -25.18 9.67 7.14
CA ILE A 23 -24.54 10.53 8.15
C ILE A 23 -23.49 9.74 8.94
N LYS A 24 -23.87 8.61 9.53
CA LYS A 24 -22.96 7.81 10.38
C LYS A 24 -21.76 7.27 9.59
N PRO A 25 -21.91 6.65 8.40
CA PRO A 25 -20.78 6.28 7.54
C PRO A 25 -19.91 7.48 7.15
N SER A 26 -20.51 8.66 6.93
CA SER A 26 -19.78 9.90 6.61
C SER A 26 -18.95 10.45 7.77
N LEU A 27 -19.12 9.97 9.00
CA LEU A 27 -18.31 10.36 10.16
C LEU A 27 -17.20 9.36 10.48
N GLU A 28 -17.27 8.14 9.97
CA GLU A 28 -16.23 7.13 10.17
C GLU A 28 -14.95 7.42 9.37
N PRO A 29 -13.76 7.10 9.91
CA PRO A 29 -12.51 7.24 9.16
C PRO A 29 -12.47 6.25 7.98
N PRO A 30 -11.84 6.61 6.85
CA PRO A 30 -11.59 5.66 5.77
C PRO A 30 -10.59 4.60 6.22
N ALA A 31 -10.80 3.34 5.82
CA ALA A 31 -9.90 2.23 6.16
C ALA A 31 -9.78 1.25 5.00
N VAL A 32 -8.57 1.10 4.45
CA VAL A 32 -8.27 0.15 3.38
C VAL A 32 -7.21 -0.84 3.84
N SER A 33 -7.46 -2.11 3.60
CA SER A 33 -6.48 -3.18 3.73
C SER A 33 -5.88 -3.49 2.36
N VAL A 34 -4.58 -3.74 2.34
CA VAL A 34 -3.84 -4.21 1.17
C VAL A 34 -3.25 -5.57 1.50
N ALA A 35 -3.48 -6.53 0.63
CA ALA A 35 -2.88 -7.86 0.70
C ALA A 35 -2.19 -8.16 -0.64
N THR A 36 -1.06 -8.85 -0.58
CA THR A 36 -0.41 -9.37 -1.80
C THR A 36 -0.24 -10.86 -1.70
N ASN A 37 -0.38 -11.54 -2.83
CA ASN A 37 -0.08 -12.95 -2.97
C ASN A 37 0.95 -13.12 -4.08
N LEU A 38 2.07 -13.77 -3.75
CA LEU A 38 3.18 -13.98 -4.67
C LEU A 38 3.30 -15.46 -4.98
N VAL A 39 3.21 -15.82 -6.26
CA VAL A 39 3.34 -17.21 -6.71
C VAL A 39 4.29 -17.31 -7.89
N LYS A 40 5.06 -18.38 -7.94
CA LYS A 40 5.85 -18.73 -9.14
C LYS A 40 4.88 -18.97 -10.30
N ALA A 41 4.96 -18.14 -11.33
CA ALA A 41 4.15 -18.26 -12.53
C ALA A 41 4.85 -19.04 -13.65
N GLY A 42 6.18 -19.14 -13.59
CA GLY A 42 6.98 -19.85 -14.57
C GLY A 42 8.47 -19.64 -14.35
N GLU A 43 9.27 -20.27 -15.20
CA GLU A 43 10.73 -20.20 -15.17
C GLU A 43 11.29 -20.34 -16.58
N ARG A 44 12.29 -19.53 -16.92
CA ARG A 44 13.03 -19.61 -18.18
C ARG A 44 14.49 -19.24 -17.94
N ASP A 45 15.39 -20.16 -18.26
CA ASP A 45 16.83 -20.04 -18.02
C ASP A 45 17.13 -19.71 -16.55
N ASN A 46 17.66 -18.52 -16.27
CA ASN A 46 17.93 -18.02 -14.93
C ASN A 46 16.83 -17.10 -14.39
N TYR A 47 15.75 -16.90 -15.14
CA TYR A 47 14.67 -16.00 -14.75
C TYR A 47 13.48 -16.76 -14.18
N ILE A 48 13.04 -16.35 -13.00
CA ILE A 48 11.78 -16.78 -12.40
C ILE A 48 10.72 -15.72 -12.72
N ALA A 49 9.61 -16.15 -13.30
CA ALA A 49 8.41 -15.32 -13.44
C ALA A 49 7.58 -15.45 -12.17
N ILE A 50 7.26 -14.33 -11.53
CA ILE A 50 6.46 -14.25 -10.31
C ILE A 50 5.17 -13.51 -10.64
N ARG A 51 4.03 -14.14 -10.36
CA ARG A 51 2.73 -13.47 -10.38
C ARG A 51 2.46 -12.89 -9.00
N SER A 52 2.32 -11.58 -8.97
CA SER A 52 1.86 -10.83 -7.82
C SER A 52 0.40 -10.45 -8.01
N THR A 53 -0.46 -10.92 -7.11
CA THR A 53 -1.87 -10.50 -7.05
C THR A 53 -2.03 -9.55 -5.87
N VAL A 54 -2.28 -8.27 -6.16
CA VAL A 54 -2.48 -7.25 -5.14
C VAL A 54 -3.97 -7.00 -4.98
N THR A 55 -4.49 -7.25 -3.79
CA THR A 55 -5.90 -7.04 -3.43
C THR A 55 -6.02 -5.87 -2.48
N ARG A 56 -6.87 -4.91 -2.84
CA ARG A 56 -7.20 -3.74 -2.01
C ARG A 56 -8.64 -3.87 -1.59
N LYS A 57 -8.92 -3.82 -0.29
CA LYS A 57 -10.26 -3.97 0.27
C LYS A 57 -10.59 -2.81 1.19
N ASN A 58 -11.74 -2.17 0.99
CA ASN A 58 -12.27 -1.25 1.98
C ASN A 58 -12.82 -2.06 3.17
N VAL A 59 -12.17 -1.92 4.32
CA VAL A 59 -12.51 -2.62 5.57
C VAL A 59 -13.26 -1.71 6.54
N GLY A 60 -13.45 -0.44 6.20
CA GLY A 60 -14.25 0.52 6.96
C GLY A 60 -15.70 0.61 6.46
N GLN A 61 -16.49 1.48 7.10
CA GLN A 61 -17.87 1.78 6.68
C GLN A 61 -17.98 3.03 5.81
N ALA A 62 -16.91 3.83 5.70
CA ALA A 62 -16.88 5.00 4.82
C ALA A 62 -16.46 4.60 3.39
N GLY A 63 -17.10 5.20 2.38
CA GLY A 63 -16.63 5.09 1.00
C GLY A 63 -15.24 5.74 0.83
N VAL A 64 -14.37 5.08 0.06
CA VAL A 64 -12.97 5.50 -0.12
C VAL A 64 -12.70 5.80 -1.58
N ARG A 65 -12.01 6.91 -1.84
CA ARG A 65 -11.36 7.21 -3.12
C ARG A 65 -9.88 6.86 -3.04
N VAL A 66 -9.43 5.99 -3.92
CA VAL A 66 -8.00 5.75 -4.14
C VAL A 66 -7.45 6.85 -5.01
N LEU A 67 -6.38 7.50 -4.54
CA LEU A 67 -5.75 8.63 -5.22
C LEU A 67 -4.48 8.21 -5.96
N GLY A 68 -3.77 7.22 -5.45
CA GLY A 68 -2.56 6.72 -6.10
C GLY A 68 -2.15 5.35 -5.61
N LEU A 69 -1.36 4.70 -6.45
CA LEU A 69 -0.79 3.39 -6.19
C LEU A 69 0.63 3.36 -6.75
N ALA A 70 1.59 2.94 -5.94
CA ALA A 70 2.97 2.70 -6.36
C ALA A 70 3.40 1.29 -5.99
N TYR A 71 4.10 0.64 -6.91
CA TYR A 71 4.67 -0.69 -6.76
C TYR A 71 6.18 -0.56 -6.91
N ASN A 72 6.92 -1.16 -5.99
CA ASN A 72 8.36 -1.37 -6.10
C ASN A 72 8.66 -2.86 -5.97
N VAL A 73 9.51 -3.35 -6.86
CA VAL A 73 9.95 -4.74 -6.87
C VAL A 73 11.45 -4.72 -6.74
N ILE A 74 11.96 -5.27 -5.64
CA ILE A 74 13.33 -5.10 -5.20
C ILE A 74 13.97 -6.48 -5.12
N GLY A 75 15.05 -6.70 -5.85
CA GLY A 75 15.86 -7.91 -5.75
C GLY A 75 16.87 -7.78 -4.63
N ILE A 76 16.93 -8.77 -3.75
CA ILE A 76 17.84 -8.80 -2.60
C ILE A 76 18.65 -10.09 -2.67
N ARG A 77 19.95 -9.98 -2.35
CA ARG A 77 20.88 -11.10 -2.26
C ARG A 77 21.33 -11.30 -0.82
N ALA A 78 21.36 -12.55 -0.39
CA ALA A 78 21.99 -12.97 0.84
C ALA A 78 23.44 -13.37 0.56
N GLN A 79 24.36 -12.82 1.35
CA GLN A 79 25.77 -13.19 1.33
C GLN A 79 26.05 -14.01 2.59
N PHE A 80 26.19 -15.32 2.42
CA PHE A 80 26.50 -16.25 3.50
C PHE A 80 27.99 -16.20 3.82
N ARG A 81 28.33 -16.37 5.09
CA ARG A 81 29.71 -16.46 5.57
C ARG A 81 30.08 -17.92 5.76
N ASP A 82 31.27 -18.30 5.29
CA ASP A 82 31.75 -19.69 5.36
C ASP A 82 32.13 -20.13 6.78
N GLU A 83 32.44 -19.19 7.68
CA GLU A 83 32.72 -19.50 9.08
C GLU A 83 31.81 -18.71 10.04
N PRO A 84 31.24 -19.35 11.07
CA PRO A 84 30.56 -18.66 12.15
C PRO A 84 31.59 -17.86 12.94
N SER A 85 31.77 -16.60 12.57
CA SER A 85 32.64 -15.70 13.31
C SER A 85 31.99 -15.42 14.67
N GLU A 86 32.53 -16.00 15.74
CA GLU A 86 32.18 -15.68 17.14
C GLU A 86 32.24 -14.17 17.42
N THR A 87 32.96 -13.43 16.56
CA THR A 87 33.24 -12.00 16.62
C THR A 87 32.15 -11.10 16.02
N THR A 88 31.15 -11.63 15.31
CA THR A 88 29.99 -10.81 14.92
C THR A 88 28.92 -10.95 15.99
N ALA A 89 29.18 -10.40 17.17
CA ALA A 89 28.16 -10.26 18.19
C ALA A 89 27.00 -9.47 17.58
N VAL A 90 25.80 -10.06 17.60
CA VAL A 90 24.57 -9.26 17.50
C VAL A 90 24.72 -8.17 18.56
N PRO A 91 24.70 -6.87 18.19
CA PRO A 91 24.94 -5.80 19.14
C PRO A 91 24.05 -6.00 20.36
N SER A 92 24.66 -6.24 21.53
CA SER A 92 23.93 -6.40 22.79
C SER A 92 23.49 -5.04 23.34
N ASP A 93 24.18 -3.97 22.94
CA ASP A 93 23.78 -2.59 23.16
C ASP A 93 23.31 -2.00 21.83
N LEU A 94 22.06 -1.55 21.81
CA LEU A 94 21.42 -0.94 20.65
C LEU A 94 21.60 0.59 20.66
N GLY A 95 22.03 1.19 21.77
CA GLY A 95 22.11 2.65 21.94
C GLY A 95 20.81 3.37 21.55
N ASP A 96 20.93 4.62 21.08
CA ASP A 96 19.82 5.43 20.54
C ASP A 96 19.59 5.17 19.04
N THR A 97 19.72 3.92 18.58
CA THR A 97 19.43 3.60 17.18
C THR A 97 17.93 3.48 16.93
N ASN A 98 17.45 4.11 15.85
CA ASN A 98 16.06 3.99 15.41
C ASN A 98 15.83 2.76 14.51
N SER A 99 16.86 1.95 14.24
CA SER A 99 16.76 0.71 13.44
C SER A 99 17.87 -0.28 13.77
N VAL A 100 17.52 -1.57 13.84
CA VAL A 100 18.45 -2.68 14.09
C VAL A 100 18.12 -3.82 13.14
N ALA A 101 19.09 -4.25 12.35
CA ALA A 101 19.02 -5.48 11.56
C ALA A 101 20.32 -6.25 11.76
N ALA A 102 20.23 -7.44 12.34
CA ALA A 102 21.38 -8.28 12.64
C ALA A 102 21.08 -9.73 12.29
N ALA A 103 21.94 -10.34 11.49
CA ALA A 103 21.96 -11.76 11.20
C ALA A 103 23.38 -12.28 11.44
N ARG A 104 23.49 -13.49 12.01
CA ARG A 104 24.79 -14.06 12.40
C ARG A 104 25.59 -14.60 11.20
N ASN A 105 24.89 -15.31 10.32
CA ASN A 105 25.54 -16.15 9.30
C ASN A 105 25.43 -15.58 7.89
N TYR A 106 24.69 -14.49 7.71
CA TYR A 106 24.52 -13.84 6.42
C TYR A 106 24.34 -12.34 6.57
N THR A 107 24.59 -11.61 5.49
CA THR A 107 24.19 -10.21 5.33
C THR A 107 23.30 -10.07 4.10
N LEU A 108 22.36 -9.14 4.16
CA LEU A 108 21.50 -8.81 3.02
C LEU A 108 22.05 -7.59 2.31
N THR A 109 21.98 -7.57 0.98
CA THR A 109 22.34 -6.41 0.17
C THR A 109 21.25 -5.34 0.22
N GLU A 110 20.93 -4.81 1.39
CA GLU A 110 19.92 -3.74 1.57
C GLU A 110 20.45 -2.38 1.04
N PRO A 111 19.58 -1.52 0.46
CA PRO A 111 18.13 -1.66 0.29
C PRO A 111 17.71 -2.56 -0.89
N GLY A 112 18.66 -3.24 -1.54
CA GLY A 112 18.43 -4.09 -2.71
C GLY A 112 18.60 -3.36 -4.03
N THR A 113 18.24 -4.03 -5.12
CA THR A 113 18.18 -3.45 -6.47
C THR A 113 16.75 -3.36 -6.94
N VAL A 114 16.28 -2.16 -7.30
CA VAL A 114 14.95 -1.98 -7.91
C VAL A 114 14.92 -2.65 -9.29
N LEU A 115 14.13 -3.72 -9.41
CA LEU A 115 13.88 -4.48 -10.64
C LEU A 115 12.76 -3.84 -11.47
N LEU A 116 11.72 -3.38 -10.80
CA LEU A 116 10.57 -2.72 -11.40
C LEU A 116 10.05 -1.65 -10.44
N ARG A 117 9.64 -0.53 -11.01
CA ARG A 117 8.78 0.44 -10.33
C ARG A 117 7.65 0.84 -11.24
N GLN A 118 6.44 0.91 -10.70
CA GLN A 118 5.27 1.32 -11.45
C GLN A 118 4.36 2.16 -10.56
N GLY A 119 3.89 3.28 -11.07
CA GLY A 119 2.97 4.15 -10.36
C GLY A 119 1.78 4.53 -11.23
N VAL A 120 0.64 4.73 -10.58
CA VAL A 120 -0.55 5.31 -11.20
C VAL A 120 -1.18 6.30 -10.24
N LEU A 121 -1.61 7.43 -10.80
CA LEU A 121 -2.45 8.41 -10.12
C LEU A 121 -3.85 8.31 -10.71
N PHE A 122 -4.86 8.35 -9.85
CA PHE A 122 -6.27 8.26 -10.24
C PHE A 122 -6.93 9.63 -10.26
N ALA A 123 -8.18 9.68 -10.72
CA ALA A 123 -8.99 10.89 -10.78
C ALA A 123 -8.96 11.66 -9.45
N GLY A 124 -8.79 12.98 -9.52
CA GLY A 124 -8.69 13.87 -8.37
C GLY A 124 -7.26 14.03 -7.81
N ALA A 125 -6.36 13.06 -8.02
CA ALA A 125 -4.98 13.14 -7.54
C ALA A 125 -4.03 13.87 -8.51
N THR A 126 -4.40 13.99 -9.79
CA THR A 126 -3.63 14.69 -10.82
C THR A 126 -4.50 15.73 -11.54
N GLU A 127 -3.88 16.61 -12.33
CA GLU A 127 -4.58 17.53 -13.24
C GLU A 127 -4.86 16.90 -14.61
N SER A 128 -4.18 15.81 -14.93
CA SER A 128 -4.43 15.04 -16.15
C SER A 128 -5.72 14.25 -16.04
N GLU A 129 -6.34 13.95 -17.18
CA GLU A 129 -7.44 13.00 -17.23
C GLU A 129 -6.95 11.62 -16.75
N ALA A 130 -7.65 11.06 -15.77
CA ALA A 130 -7.30 9.80 -15.13
C ALA A 130 -8.58 9.06 -14.72
N GLU A 131 -8.53 7.73 -14.73
CA GLU A 131 -9.66 6.92 -14.31
C GLU A 131 -9.96 7.10 -12.81
N ALA A 132 -11.23 7.10 -12.45
CA ALA A 132 -11.64 7.08 -11.05
C ALA A 132 -11.38 5.70 -10.44
N SER A 133 -10.98 5.67 -9.19
CA SER A 133 -10.87 4.45 -8.40
C SER A 133 -11.49 4.69 -7.04
N GLU A 134 -12.66 4.12 -6.81
CA GLU A 134 -13.38 4.20 -5.53
C GLU A 134 -13.63 2.78 -5.03
N LEU A 135 -13.73 2.64 -3.70
CA LEU A 135 -14.04 1.39 -3.03
C LEU A 135 -15.18 1.66 -2.04
N ASN A 136 -16.34 1.06 -2.31
CA ASN A 136 -17.45 1.04 -1.38
C ASN A 136 -17.11 0.20 -0.13
N PRO A 137 -17.82 0.40 0.99
CA PRO A 137 -17.64 -0.44 2.17
C PRO A 137 -17.70 -1.93 1.85
N GLY A 138 -16.67 -2.69 2.24
CA GLY A 138 -16.56 -4.13 1.98
C GLY A 138 -16.08 -4.52 0.58
N GLU A 139 -16.04 -3.57 -0.37
CA GLU A 139 -15.59 -3.82 -1.75
C GLU A 139 -14.10 -4.18 -1.80
N ALA A 140 -13.77 -5.15 -2.65
CA ALA A 140 -12.40 -5.60 -2.88
C ALA A 140 -12.09 -5.62 -4.38
N VAL A 141 -10.93 -5.10 -4.76
CA VAL A 141 -10.43 -5.10 -6.13
C VAL A 141 -9.02 -5.68 -6.16
N SER A 142 -8.81 -6.65 -7.03
CA SER A 142 -7.52 -7.32 -7.23
C SER A 142 -6.90 -6.96 -8.57
N ARG A 143 -5.58 -6.88 -8.62
CA ARG A 143 -4.82 -6.70 -9.86
C ARG A 143 -3.60 -7.61 -9.87
N ASP A 144 -3.40 -8.26 -11.01
CA ASP A 144 -2.22 -9.08 -11.25
C ASP A 144 -1.11 -8.28 -11.93
N LEU A 145 0.13 -8.59 -11.52
CA LEU A 145 1.36 -8.14 -12.15
C LEU A 145 2.29 -9.34 -12.29
N ILE A 146 2.84 -9.54 -13.49
CA ILE A 146 3.91 -10.52 -13.70
C ILE A 146 5.24 -9.76 -13.69
N VAL A 147 6.18 -10.25 -12.89
CA VAL A 147 7.55 -9.72 -12.85
C VAL A 147 8.55 -10.84 -13.01
N TYR A 148 9.77 -10.47 -13.40
CA TYR A 148 10.84 -11.41 -13.68
C TYR A 148 12.05 -11.06 -12.82
N ALA A 149 12.64 -12.08 -12.19
CA ALA A 149 13.84 -11.92 -11.38
C ALA A 149 14.88 -12.96 -11.77
N ASP A 150 16.14 -12.53 -11.84
CA ASP A 150 17.28 -13.40 -12.13
C ASP A 150 17.74 -14.10 -10.84
N ARG A 151 17.53 -15.42 -10.77
CA ARG A 151 17.86 -16.27 -9.61
C ARG A 151 19.37 -16.43 -9.38
N THR A 152 20.22 -16.00 -10.32
CA THR A 152 21.68 -15.99 -10.14
C THR A 152 22.18 -14.70 -9.49
N ARG A 153 21.35 -13.65 -9.52
CA ARG A 153 21.67 -12.34 -8.98
C ARG A 153 21.01 -12.05 -7.64
N TYR A 154 19.84 -12.64 -7.40
CA TYR A 154 19.00 -12.39 -6.24
C TYR A 154 18.55 -13.70 -5.61
N ASP A 155 18.35 -13.69 -4.30
CA ASP A 155 17.85 -14.84 -3.52
C ASP A 155 16.37 -14.68 -3.15
N PHE A 156 15.89 -13.43 -3.06
CA PHE A 156 14.48 -13.13 -2.88
C PHE A 156 14.12 -11.79 -3.53
N VAL A 157 12.83 -11.64 -3.79
CA VAL A 157 12.23 -10.41 -4.31
C VAL A 157 11.29 -9.85 -3.26
N ARG A 158 11.48 -8.58 -2.89
CA ARG A 158 10.55 -7.82 -2.05
C ARG A 158 9.62 -7.02 -2.95
N PHE A 159 8.33 -7.29 -2.82
CA PHE A 159 7.24 -6.54 -3.43
C PHE A 159 6.70 -5.55 -2.42
N GLU A 160 6.84 -4.27 -2.72
CA GLU A 160 6.32 -3.18 -1.91
C GLU A 160 5.18 -2.48 -2.65
N VAL A 161 4.09 -2.24 -1.95
CA VAL A 161 2.90 -1.55 -2.44
C VAL A 161 2.62 -0.38 -1.52
N SER A 162 2.56 0.82 -2.10
CA SER A 162 2.10 2.03 -1.44
C SER A 162 0.77 2.44 -2.04
N LEU A 163 -0.28 2.50 -1.21
CA LEU A 163 -1.60 2.99 -1.57
C LEU A 163 -1.85 4.33 -0.89
N ALA A 164 -2.28 5.34 -1.64
CA ALA A 164 -2.75 6.61 -1.09
C ALA A 164 -4.25 6.75 -1.34
N TYR A 165 -5.02 7.07 -0.29
CA TYR A 165 -6.46 7.14 -0.37
C TYR A 165 -7.06 8.19 0.58
N GLU A 166 -8.31 8.52 0.34
CA GLU A 166 -9.08 9.54 1.05
C GLU A 166 -10.54 9.12 1.11
N LYS A 167 -11.31 9.68 2.05
CA LYS A 167 -12.76 9.52 2.05
C LYS A 167 -13.40 10.12 0.79
N VAL A 168 -14.42 9.46 0.24
CA VAL A 168 -15.05 9.89 -1.03
C VAL A 168 -15.67 11.30 -0.96
N ASP A 169 -16.23 11.66 0.20
CA ASP A 169 -16.89 12.95 0.44
C ASP A 169 -15.91 14.11 0.69
N ASN A 170 -14.62 13.82 0.88
CA ASN A 170 -13.59 14.83 1.04
C ASN A 170 -13.10 15.32 -0.33
N LEU A 171 -12.67 16.59 -0.37
CA LEU A 171 -11.93 17.11 -1.53
C LEU A 171 -10.65 16.27 -1.74
N PRO A 172 -10.37 15.82 -2.98
CA PRO A 172 -9.22 14.98 -3.26
C PRO A 172 -7.91 15.74 -3.03
N VAL A 173 -6.92 15.03 -2.51
CA VAL A 173 -5.57 15.57 -2.30
C VAL A 173 -4.73 15.30 -3.55
N LYS A 174 -4.16 16.36 -4.12
CA LYS A 174 -3.31 16.25 -5.30
C LYS A 174 -1.98 15.58 -4.93
N LEU A 175 -1.58 14.59 -5.73
CA LEU A 175 -0.39 13.78 -5.54
C LEU A 175 0.59 13.95 -6.71
N ARG A 176 1.81 13.50 -6.49
CA ARG A 176 2.85 13.29 -7.49
C ARG A 176 3.56 11.98 -7.20
N LEU A 177 4.09 11.38 -8.26
CA LEU A 177 5.03 10.27 -8.16
C LEU A 177 6.43 10.86 -8.05
N GLU A 178 7.21 10.37 -7.10
CA GLU A 178 8.58 10.82 -6.87
C GLU A 178 9.50 9.61 -6.79
N THR A 179 10.65 9.68 -7.45
CA THR A 179 11.68 8.65 -7.35
C THR A 179 12.61 8.98 -6.19
N GLY A 180 12.74 8.06 -5.24
CA GLY A 180 13.67 8.13 -4.12
C GLY A 180 15.13 7.97 -4.56
N ARG A 181 16.07 8.27 -3.65
CA ARG A 181 17.52 8.14 -3.91
C ARG A 181 17.96 6.69 -4.10
N ASP A 182 17.24 5.77 -3.48
CA ASP A 182 17.30 4.32 -3.59
C ASP A 182 16.65 3.78 -4.89
N GLY A 183 16.07 4.65 -5.70
CA GLY A 183 15.43 4.31 -6.97
C GLY A 183 13.98 3.84 -6.84
N THR A 184 13.44 3.73 -5.62
CA THR A 184 12.04 3.37 -5.37
C THR A 184 11.11 4.50 -5.77
N LEU A 185 9.85 4.18 -6.05
CA LEU A 185 8.80 5.12 -6.39
C LEU A 185 7.90 5.35 -5.18
N ALA A 186 7.70 6.61 -4.83
CA ALA A 186 6.87 7.03 -3.72
C ALA A 186 5.71 7.92 -4.19
N LEU A 187 4.59 7.82 -3.48
CA LEU A 187 3.46 8.75 -3.60
C LEU A 187 3.67 9.90 -2.63
N ARG A 188 3.64 11.14 -3.12
CA ARG A 188 3.79 12.35 -2.32
C ARG A 188 2.65 13.30 -2.57
N ALA A 189 2.15 13.96 -1.53
CA ALA A 189 1.27 15.10 -1.69
C ALA A 189 2.00 16.22 -2.45
N ARG A 190 1.29 16.92 -3.33
CA ARG A 190 1.83 18.12 -4.00
C ARG A 190 1.86 19.32 -3.05
N ALA A 191 0.88 19.42 -2.17
CA ALA A 191 0.89 20.42 -1.11
C ALA A 191 2.06 20.13 -0.16
N ASP A 192 2.72 21.18 0.30
CA ASP A 192 3.70 21.05 1.37
C ASP A 192 2.96 20.81 2.69
N CYS A 193 2.99 19.58 3.17
CA CYS A 193 2.29 19.18 4.38
C CYS A 193 2.77 19.89 5.65
N ARG A 194 3.93 20.56 5.62
CA ARG A 194 4.41 21.38 6.75
C ARG A 194 3.70 22.73 6.79
N SER A 195 3.50 23.36 5.64
CA SER A 195 2.81 24.65 5.53
C SER A 195 1.28 24.50 5.42
N GLU A 196 0.79 23.39 4.88
CA GLU A 196 -0.63 23.06 4.70
C GLU A 196 -1.05 21.74 5.37
N PRO A 197 -0.95 21.62 6.71
CA PRO A 197 -1.17 20.35 7.40
C PRO A 197 -2.61 19.82 7.23
N ARG A 198 -3.60 20.70 7.09
CA ARG A 198 -5.02 20.31 6.89
C ARG A 198 -5.24 19.54 5.59
N SER A 199 -4.53 19.89 4.53
CA SER A 199 -4.62 19.20 3.24
C SER A 199 -4.11 17.76 3.36
N CYS A 200 -3.02 17.55 4.11
CA CYS A 200 -2.39 16.24 4.24
C CYS A 200 -2.91 15.38 5.40
N THR A 201 -3.56 15.96 6.41
CA THR A 201 -4.11 15.19 7.56
C THR A 201 -5.16 14.17 7.12
N ARG A 202 -5.90 14.51 6.06
CA ARG A 202 -6.96 13.68 5.51
C ARG A 202 -6.40 12.50 4.71
N LEU A 203 -5.31 12.74 3.95
CA LEU A 203 -4.64 11.73 3.15
C LEU A 203 -4.18 10.56 4.02
N LYS A 204 -4.63 9.35 3.70
CA LYS A 204 -4.17 8.12 4.32
C LYS A 204 -3.28 7.37 3.36
N THR A 205 -2.26 6.73 3.91
CA THR A 205 -1.39 5.83 3.17
C THR A 205 -1.40 4.46 3.82
N THR A 206 -1.24 3.44 3.00
CA THR A 206 -0.97 2.08 3.46
C THR A 206 0.18 1.54 2.65
N ASP A 207 1.28 1.27 3.33
CA ASP A 207 2.49 0.68 2.79
C ASP A 207 2.56 -0.78 3.25
N PHE A 208 2.83 -1.68 2.32
CA PHE A 208 2.86 -3.11 2.59
C PHE A 208 3.95 -3.79 1.77
N GLY A 209 4.70 -4.68 2.41
CA GLY A 209 5.78 -5.45 1.81
C GLY A 209 5.51 -6.94 1.88
N THR A 210 5.85 -7.69 0.83
CA THR A 210 5.86 -9.17 0.85
C THR A 210 7.07 -9.67 0.11
N GLU A 211 7.69 -10.72 0.63
CA GLU A 211 8.90 -11.29 0.06
C GLU A 211 8.61 -12.64 -0.58
N PHE A 212 9.30 -12.93 -1.68
CA PHE A 212 9.24 -14.19 -2.39
C PHE A 212 10.64 -14.74 -2.54
N SER A 213 10.90 -15.92 -1.98
CA SER A 213 12.18 -16.61 -2.16
C SER A 213 12.31 -17.15 -3.58
N LEU A 214 13.47 -16.96 -4.18
CA LEU A 214 13.82 -17.52 -5.49
C LEU A 214 14.44 -18.91 -5.38
N TRP A 215 14.62 -19.42 -4.15
CA TRP A 215 15.04 -20.78 -3.89
C TRP A 215 13.83 -21.71 -4.02
N ASN A 216 14.03 -22.86 -4.67
CA ASN A 216 13.04 -23.94 -4.70
C ASN A 216 13.36 -24.95 -3.60
#